data_AF-A0A942PPQ1-F1
#
_entry.id   AF-A0A942PPQ1-F1
#
_cell.length_a   1.000
_cell.length_b   1.000
_cell.length_c   1.000
_cell.angle_alpha   90.00
_cell.angle_beta   90.00
_cell.angle_gamma   90.00
#
_symmetry.space_group_name_H-M   'P 1'
#
loop_
_entity.id
_entity.type
_entity.pdbx_description
1 polymer ?
#
loop_
_entity_poly.entity_id
_entity_poly.type
_entity_poly.pdbx_seq_one_letter_code
_entity_poly.pdbx_strand_id
1 'polypeptide(L)'
;MKQQHSKQNTVRLTVDFPADQHTYLKMLAAKQGVSLRQFVIDHLPSLKKDKKTHKDIELDEFDELLKGLLNEKADVLKRLSKK
;
A
#
# COMPACT_ATOMS: atom_id res chain seq x y z
N MET A 1 -25.15 11.61 34.01
CA MET A 1 -23.75 11.15 34.07
C MET A 1 -23.16 11.25 32.67
N LYS A 2 -22.15 12.10 32.44
CA LYS A 2 -21.53 12.27 31.12
C LYS A 2 -20.59 11.10 30.88
N GLN A 3 -20.85 10.29 29.85
CA GLN A 3 -19.99 9.19 29.44
C GLN A 3 -18.64 9.76 29.00
N GLN A 4 -17.60 9.54 29.81
CA GLN A 4 -16.22 9.83 29.44
C GLN A 4 -15.80 8.80 28.39
N HIS A 5 -15.74 9.21 27.12
CA HIS A 5 -15.09 8.41 26.08
C HIS A 5 -13.64 8.14 26.50
N SER A 6 -13.33 6.88 26.81
CA SER A 6 -11.97 6.43 27.06
C SER A 6 -11.12 6.78 25.84
N LYS A 7 -10.13 7.66 26.00
CA LYS A 7 -9.16 7.98 24.95
C LYS A 7 -8.51 6.67 24.49
N GLN A 8 -8.67 6.33 23.21
CA GLN A 8 -8.00 5.17 22.65
C GLN A 8 -6.48 5.36 22.77
N ASN A 9 -5.78 4.35 23.28
CA ASN A 9 -4.32 4.37 23.38
C ASN A 9 -3.75 4.45 21.96
N THR A 10 -3.04 5.54 21.66
CA THR A 10 -2.38 5.75 20.38
C THR A 10 -0.87 5.64 20.55
N VAL A 11 -0.22 4.99 19.59
CA VAL A 11 1.25 4.88 19.53
C VAL A 11 1.74 5.77 18.39
N ARG A 12 2.77 6.57 18.66
CA ARG A 12 3.45 7.35 17.64
C ARG A 12 4.57 6.52 17.03
N LEU A 13 4.51 6.33 15.71
CA LEU A 13 5.56 5.71 14.93
C LEU A 13 6.23 6.77 14.06
N THR A 14 7.57 6.73 14.01
CA THR A 14 8.37 7.49 13.06
C THR A 14 8.96 6.50 12.08
N VAL A 15 8.82 6.77 10.79
CA VAL A 15 9.35 5.91 9.71
C VAL A 15 10.11 6.81 8.75
N ASP A 16 11.37 6.48 8.53
CA ASP A 16 12.23 7.19 7.61
C ASP A 16 12.22 6.50 6.24
N PHE A 17 12.00 7.29 5.19
CA PHE A 17 12.05 6.83 3.82
C PHE A 17 13.15 7.57 3.07
N PRO A 18 13.87 6.91 2.13
CA PRO A 18 14.69 7.59 1.15
C PRO A 18 13.89 8.69 0.44
N ALA A 19 14.57 9.79 0.07
CA ALA A 19 13.92 11.00 -0.47
C ALA A 19 13.01 10.70 -1.68
N ASP A 20 13.47 9.83 -2.58
CA ASP A 20 12.71 9.44 -3.77
C ASP A 20 11.44 8.66 -3.42
N GLN A 21 11.54 7.73 -2.47
CA GLN A 21 10.40 6.95 -2.00
C GLN A 21 9.40 7.83 -1.25
N HIS A 22 9.87 8.76 -0.42
CA HIS A 22 9.00 9.72 0.26
C HIS A 22 8.24 10.60 -0.73
N THR A 23 8.91 11.05 -1.79
CA THR A 23 8.29 11.85 -2.87
C THR A 23 7.24 11.04 -3.62
N TYR A 24 7.58 9.80 -3.98
CA TYR A 24 6.66 8.88 -4.65
C TYR A 24 5.39 8.62 -3.81
N LEU A 25 5.54 8.36 -2.51
CA LEU A 25 4.42 8.15 -1.60
C LEU A 25 3.51 9.39 -1.49
N LYS A 26 4.09 10.59 -1.45
CA LYS A 26 3.31 11.85 -1.49
C LYS A 26 2.49 11.97 -2.76
N MET A 27 3.06 11.64 -3.91
CA MET A 27 2.35 11.68 -5.18
C MET A 27 1.18 10.69 -5.22
N LEU A 28 1.38 9.47 -4.69
CA LEU A 28 0.30 8.48 -4.60
C LEU A 28 -0.83 8.93 -3.67
N ALA A 29 -0.49 9.49 -2.50
CA ALA A 29 -1.49 10.02 -1.57
C ALA A 29 -2.29 11.17 -2.20
N ALA A 30 -1.60 12.10 -2.88
CA ALA A 30 -2.24 13.22 -3.58
C ALA A 30 -3.16 12.73 -4.72
N LYS A 31 -2.74 11.71 -5.48
CA LYS A 31 -3.56 11.10 -6.54
C LYS A 31 -4.87 10.51 -5.99
N GLN A 32 -4.85 10.00 -4.76
CA GLN A 32 -6.04 9.48 -4.07
C GLN A 32 -6.82 10.54 -3.29
N GLY A 33 -6.35 11.80 -3.27
CA GLY A 33 -6.98 12.89 -2.53
C GLY A 33 -6.91 12.75 -1.01
N VAL A 34 -5.96 11.97 -0.48
CA VAL A 34 -5.81 11.72 0.95
C VAL A 34 -4.48 12.26 1.49
N SER A 35 -4.42 12.49 2.80
CA SER A 35 -3.16 12.86 3.45
C SER A 35 -2.15 11.71 3.42
N LEU A 36 -0.86 12.03 3.40
CA LEU A 36 0.21 11.03 3.44
C LEU A 36 0.08 10.10 4.67
N ARG A 37 -0.29 10.64 5.84
CA ARG A 37 -0.51 9.83 7.05
C ARG A 37 -1.62 8.80 6.83
N GLN A 38 -2.76 9.22 6.28
CA GLN A 38 -3.89 8.35 6.04
C GLN A 38 -3.52 7.27 5.01
N PHE A 39 -2.88 7.70 3.93
CA PHE A 39 -2.37 6.79 2.90
C PHE A 39 -1.46 5.71 3.49
N VAL A 40 -0.49 6.09 4.32
CA VAL A 40 0.40 5.12 4.99
C VAL A 40 -0.38 4.18 5.89
N ILE A 41 -1.30 4.69 6.72
CA ILE A 41 -2.11 3.85 7.62
C ILE A 41 -2.94 2.82 6.83
N ASP A 42 -3.56 3.23 5.71
CA ASP A 42 -4.43 2.37 4.90
C ASP A 42 -3.66 1.27 4.15
N HIS A 43 -2.38 1.51 3.87
CA HIS A 43 -1.50 0.60 3.14
C HIS A 43 -0.52 -0.16 4.05
N LEU A 44 -0.47 0.13 5.34
CA LEU A 44 0.32 -0.64 6.30
C LEU A 44 -0.27 -2.07 6.39
N PRO A 45 0.50 -3.11 6.04
CA PRO A 45 0.07 -4.47 6.28
C PRO A 45 -0.06 -4.65 7.80
N SER A 46 -1.24 -5.13 8.25
CA SER A 46 -1.57 -5.57 9.62
C SER A 46 -2.35 -4.66 10.59
N LEU A 47 -3.03 -3.59 10.18
CA LEU A 47 -4.01 -2.91 11.08
C LEU A 47 -5.48 -3.35 10.88
N LYS A 48 -5.77 -4.13 9.83
CA LYS A 48 -7.09 -4.77 9.65
C LYS A 48 -7.15 -6.01 10.55
N LYS A 49 -7.54 -5.81 11.81
CA LYS A 49 -7.86 -6.91 12.75
C LYS A 49 -9.12 -7.70 12.39
N ASP A 50 -9.88 -7.28 11.37
CA ASP A 50 -11.04 -8.01 10.92
C ASP A 50 -10.92 -8.43 9.46
N LYS A 51 -10.86 -9.75 9.29
CA LYS A 51 -11.07 -10.52 8.05
C LYS A 51 -10.03 -10.27 6.95
N LYS A 52 -9.00 -11.12 6.96
CA LYS A 52 -8.85 -12.18 5.94
C LYS A 52 -7.80 -13.16 6.44
N THR A 53 -8.24 -14.41 6.55
CA THR A 53 -7.43 -15.62 6.38
C THR A 53 -6.05 -15.32 5.81
N HIS A 54 -4.99 -15.70 6.54
CA HIS A 54 -3.79 -16.19 5.87
C HIS A 54 -4.25 -17.26 4.89
N LYS A 55 -4.54 -16.88 3.65
CA LYS A 55 -4.26 -17.79 2.56
C LYS A 55 -2.75 -17.70 2.45
N ASP A 56 -2.08 -18.77 2.85
CA ASP A 56 -0.80 -19.09 2.23
C ASP A 56 -1.07 -19.01 0.73
N ILE A 57 -0.65 -17.90 0.11
CA ILE A 57 -0.59 -17.82 -1.34
C ILE A 57 0.54 -18.77 -1.66
N GLU A 58 0.19 -20.02 -1.96
CA GLU A 58 1.13 -20.99 -2.49
C GLU A 58 1.92 -20.29 -3.61
N LEU A 59 3.25 -20.51 -3.65
CA LEU A 59 4.20 -19.84 -4.54
C LEU A 59 3.69 -19.70 -5.99
N ASP A 60 2.87 -20.64 -6.44
CA ASP A 60 2.24 -20.67 -7.76
C ASP A 60 1.31 -19.49 -8.04
N GLU A 61 0.45 -19.07 -7.11
CA GLU A 61 -0.48 -17.94 -7.34
C GLU A 61 0.28 -16.60 -7.39
N PHE A 62 1.37 -16.47 -6.61
CA PHE A 62 2.24 -15.29 -6.66
C PHE A 62 3.01 -15.23 -7.98
N ASP A 63 3.53 -16.37 -8.45
CA ASP A 63 4.26 -16.46 -9.71
C ASP A 63 3.36 -16.18 -10.93
N GLU A 64 2.10 -16.61 -10.90
CA GLU A 64 1.13 -16.26 -11.94
C GLU A 64 0.82 -14.76 -11.96
N LEU A 65 0.61 -14.15 -10.79
CA LEU A 65 0.43 -12.70 -10.68
C LEU A 65 1.67 -11.94 -11.17
N LEU A 66 2.87 -12.41 -10.81
CA LEU A 66 4.13 -11.79 -11.23
C LEU A 66 4.34 -11.89 -12.74
N LYS A 67 4.03 -13.05 -13.35
CA LYS A 67 4.04 -13.24 -14.81
C LYS A 67 3.04 -12.34 -15.52
N GLY A 68 1.83 -12.21 -14.99
CA GLY A 68 0.83 -11.28 -15.54
C GLY A 68 1.32 -9.84 -15.54
N LEU A 69 1.93 -9.41 -14.44
CA LEU A 69 2.46 -8.06 -14.27
C LEU A 69 3.66 -7.80 -15.19
N LEU A 70 4.56 -8.77 -15.35
CA LEU A 70 5.69 -8.68 -16.28
C LEU A 70 5.22 -8.61 -17.74
N ASN A 71 4.22 -9.40 -18.14
CA ASN A 71 3.67 -9.36 -19.49
C ASN A 71 3.00 -8.02 -19.80
N GLU A 72 2.21 -7.50 -18.87
CA GLU A 72 1.54 -6.20 -19.03
C GLU A 72 2.56 -5.06 -19.16
N LYS A 73 3.64 -5.08 -18.36
CA LYS A 73 4.73 -4.09 -18.45
C LYS A 73 5.57 -4.28 -19.71
N ALA A 74 5.81 -5.51 -20.14
CA ALA A 74 6.52 -5.81 -21.39
C ALA A 74 5.76 -5.28 -22.61
N ASP A 75 4.44 -5.45 -22.65
CA ASP A 75 3.59 -4.90 -23.70
C ASP A 75 3.59 -3.37 -23.71
N VAL A 76 3.55 -2.74 -22.54
CA VAL A 76 3.68 -1.28 -22.41
C VAL A 76 5.05 -0.81 -22.94
N LEU A 77 6.13 -1.49 -22.59
CA LEU A 77 7.49 -1.18 -23.08
C LEU A 77 7.60 -1.37 -24.60
N LYS A 78 6.99 -2.42 -25.15
CA LYS A 78 6.97 -2.70 -26.59
C LYS A 78 6.18 -1.66 -27.38
N ARG A 79 5.08 -1.15 -26.81
CA ARG A 79 4.31 -0.04 -27.40
C ARG A 79 5.09 1.28 -27.36
N LEU A 80 5.86 1.52 -26.30
CA LEU A 80 6.71 2.71 -26.17
C LEU A 80 7.92 2.67 -27.12
N SER A 81 8.48 1.48 -27.38
CA SER A 81 9.60 1.30 -28.31
C SER A 81 9.23 1.38 -29.80
N LYS A 82 7.94 1.26 -30.14
CA LYS A 82 7.44 1.36 -31.53
C LYS A 82 6.99 2.77 -31.92
N LYS A 83 7.27 3.76 -31.08
CA LYS A 83 7.01 5.17 -31.31
C LYS A 83 8.32 5.87 -31.63
#